data_AF-A0A960SU88-F1
#
_entry.id   AF-A0A960SU88-F1
#
_cell.length_a   1.000
_cell.length_b   1.000
_cell.length_c   1.000
_cell.angle_alpha   90.00
_cell.angle_beta   90.00
_cell.angle_gamma   90.00
#
_symmetry.space_group_name_H-M   'P 1'
#
loop_
_entity.id
_entity.type
_entity.pdbx_description
1 polymer ?
#
loop_
_entity_poly.entity_id
_entity_poly.type
_entity_poly.pdbx_seq_one_letter_code
_entity_poly.pdbx_strand_id
1 'polypeptide(L)'
;MPDEVHVDDPGAFVDLIVHQIETIMTEEPIDVYVNPTFLPAVIADRYDELWTAERMDRVIAAAVRNQVAIEINARYRLPSLAFIKRARAAGVKFTFGTNNGGKDDLGHLEYGLEAIRECGLTSADLFVPGETAGRRKRPKLADHSGNGQSIAYVGTYTGTGSRGIYGFRFDPASGATEPLGCVAEMASPSFLAIHPNGRFLYAVGETSEFRGKPAGVLSAFRIERATGGLTLINQASSEGPGPCHLAVDHTGHVLLAANYGGGSVVAVPIHEDGSLGEASCFIQHRGSSVNPQRQQAPHAHSVNFSPDNRFVLVTDLGT
;
A
#
# COMPACT_ATOMS: atom_id res chain seq x y z
N MET A 1 -18.26 -5.02 13.15
CA MET A 1 -19.29 -4.00 12.91
C MET A 1 -20.23 -4.51 11.83
N PRO A 2 -21.26 -5.29 12.18
CA PRO A 2 -22.25 -5.78 11.22
C PRO A 2 -23.06 -4.63 10.59
N ASP A 3 -23.22 -3.52 11.33
CA ASP A 3 -24.07 -2.38 10.93
C ASP A 3 -23.38 -1.41 9.96
N GLU A 4 -22.10 -1.61 9.64
CA GLU A 4 -21.32 -0.73 8.75
C GLU A 4 -21.14 -1.31 7.34
N VAL A 5 -21.41 -2.60 7.14
CA VAL A 5 -21.19 -3.29 5.86
C VAL A 5 -22.51 -3.80 5.32
N HIS A 6 -22.98 -3.20 4.21
CA HIS A 6 -24.17 -3.64 3.51
C HIS A 6 -23.82 -4.37 2.22
N VAL A 7 -24.43 -5.52 1.97
CA VAL A 7 -24.27 -6.29 0.73
C VAL A 7 -25.66 -6.60 0.17
N ASP A 8 -26.10 -5.81 -0.79
CA ASP A 8 -27.44 -5.93 -1.40
C ASP A 8 -27.60 -7.23 -2.20
N ASP A 9 -26.59 -7.57 -3.00
CA ASP A 9 -26.54 -8.80 -3.79
C ASP A 9 -25.26 -9.60 -3.44
N PRO A 10 -25.37 -10.59 -2.55
CA PRO A 10 -24.24 -11.42 -2.16
C PRO A 10 -23.62 -12.19 -3.32
N GLY A 11 -24.42 -12.58 -4.32
CA GLY A 11 -23.92 -13.28 -5.50
C GLY A 11 -23.03 -12.37 -6.34
N ALA A 12 -23.54 -11.19 -6.69
CA ALA A 12 -22.78 -10.19 -7.44
C ALA A 12 -21.53 -9.71 -6.68
N PHE A 13 -21.61 -9.61 -5.35
CA PHE A 13 -20.46 -9.29 -4.51
C PHE A 13 -19.36 -10.34 -4.64
N VAL A 14 -19.68 -11.64 -4.54
CA VAL A 14 -18.66 -12.69 -4.71
C VAL A 14 -18.11 -12.71 -6.14
N ASP A 15 -18.93 -12.46 -7.16
CA ASP A 15 -18.44 -12.37 -8.55
C ASP A 15 -17.46 -11.20 -8.74
N LEU A 16 -17.71 -10.06 -8.09
CA LEU A 16 -16.78 -8.93 -8.04
C LEU A 16 -15.47 -9.33 -7.35
N ILE A 17 -15.54 -9.99 -6.19
CA ILE A 17 -14.36 -10.47 -5.46
C ILE A 17 -13.55 -11.46 -6.30
N VAL A 18 -14.20 -12.44 -6.95
CA VAL A 18 -13.53 -13.39 -7.85
C VAL A 18 -12.82 -12.65 -8.98
N HIS A 19 -13.49 -11.67 -9.61
CA HIS A 19 -12.89 -10.86 -10.66
C HIS A 19 -11.67 -10.08 -10.15
N GLN A 20 -11.75 -9.46 -8.97
CA GLN A 20 -10.61 -8.75 -8.37
C GLN A 20 -9.44 -9.68 -8.06
N ILE A 21 -9.71 -10.88 -7.54
CA ILE A 21 -8.67 -11.88 -7.27
C ILE A 21 -7.97 -12.27 -8.58
N GLU A 22 -8.72 -12.55 -9.64
CA GLU A 22 -8.15 -12.87 -10.96
C GLU A 22 -7.28 -11.72 -11.48
N THR A 23 -7.75 -10.48 -11.39
CA THR A 23 -7.01 -9.29 -11.82
C THR A 23 -5.71 -9.16 -11.02
N ILE A 24 -5.77 -9.21 -9.68
CA ILE A 24 -4.59 -9.11 -8.82
C ILE A 24 -3.58 -10.21 -9.17
N MET A 25 -3.99 -11.47 -9.24
CA MET A 25 -3.08 -12.57 -9.57
C MET A 25 -2.50 -12.47 -10.99
N THR A 26 -3.16 -11.75 -11.90
CA THR A 26 -2.74 -11.63 -13.30
C THR A 26 -1.84 -10.41 -13.55
N GLU A 27 -2.10 -9.32 -12.84
CA GLU A 27 -1.51 -7.99 -13.08
C GLU A 27 -0.47 -7.61 -12.03
N GLU A 28 -0.62 -8.06 -10.78
CA GLU A 28 0.29 -7.71 -9.68
C GLU A 28 1.44 -8.72 -9.52
N PRO A 29 2.66 -8.27 -9.18
CA PRO A 29 3.83 -9.13 -9.04
C PRO A 29 3.88 -9.83 -7.68
N ILE A 30 2.81 -10.54 -7.30
CA ILE A 30 2.70 -11.26 -6.03
C ILE A 30 3.12 -12.73 -6.15
N ASP A 31 3.76 -13.27 -5.11
CA ASP A 31 4.11 -14.70 -5.03
C ASP A 31 3.07 -15.48 -4.18
N VAL A 32 2.36 -14.81 -3.28
CA VAL A 32 1.37 -15.41 -2.36
C VAL A 32 0.12 -14.52 -2.31
N TYR A 33 -1.06 -15.13 -2.43
CA TYR A 33 -2.34 -14.47 -2.21
C TYR A 33 -2.94 -14.90 -0.88
N VAL A 34 -3.20 -13.92 -0.02
CA VAL A 34 -3.60 -14.07 1.39
C VAL A 34 -5.10 -13.83 1.53
N ASN A 35 -5.76 -14.54 2.46
CA ASN A 35 -7.23 -14.48 2.64
C ASN A 35 -8.03 -14.72 1.33
N PRO A 36 -7.75 -15.81 0.59
CA PRO A 36 -8.12 -15.95 -0.81
C PRO A 36 -9.63 -15.95 -1.10
N THR A 37 -10.45 -16.24 -0.09
CA THR A 37 -11.90 -16.45 -0.25
C THR A 37 -12.72 -15.73 0.81
N PHE A 38 -12.15 -14.72 1.47
CA PHE A 38 -12.81 -14.01 2.55
C PHE A 38 -14.17 -13.43 2.13
N LEU A 39 -15.16 -13.57 3.01
CA LEU A 39 -16.47 -12.93 2.91
C LEU A 39 -16.71 -12.07 4.16
N PRO A 40 -17.32 -10.88 4.03
CA PRO A 40 -17.65 -10.05 5.17
C PRO A 40 -18.68 -10.75 6.06
N ALA A 41 -18.66 -10.44 7.37
CA ALA A 41 -19.45 -11.13 8.38
C ALA A 41 -20.95 -11.21 8.08
N VAL A 42 -21.50 -10.24 7.35
CA VAL A 42 -22.93 -10.18 6.97
C VAL A 42 -23.37 -11.24 5.95
N ILE A 43 -22.44 -11.89 5.25
CA ILE A 43 -22.73 -12.98 4.30
C ILE A 43 -21.82 -14.21 4.50
N ALA A 44 -20.98 -14.21 5.54
CA ALA A 44 -20.01 -15.27 5.78
C ALA A 44 -20.66 -16.60 6.21
N ASP A 45 -21.85 -16.56 6.79
CA ASP A 45 -22.66 -17.74 7.11
C ASP A 45 -23.14 -18.51 5.87
N ARG A 46 -23.17 -17.85 4.71
CA ARG A 46 -23.52 -18.41 3.40
C ARG A 46 -22.29 -18.80 2.57
N TYR A 47 -21.13 -18.97 3.20
CA TYR A 47 -19.86 -19.20 2.50
C TYR A 47 -19.93 -20.35 1.48
N ASP A 48 -20.40 -21.54 1.87
CA ASP A 48 -20.43 -22.70 0.98
C ASP A 48 -21.49 -22.59 -0.13
N GLU A 49 -22.53 -21.77 0.08
CA GLU A 49 -23.52 -21.44 -0.94
C GLU A 49 -22.92 -20.48 -1.99
N LEU A 50 -22.19 -19.47 -1.53
CA LEU A 50 -21.68 -18.39 -2.37
C LEU A 50 -20.37 -18.75 -3.08
N TRP A 51 -19.49 -19.55 -2.47
CA TRP A 51 -18.29 -20.09 -3.12
C TRP A 51 -18.61 -21.34 -3.91
N THR A 52 -19.30 -21.17 -5.04
CA THR A 52 -19.62 -22.28 -5.95
C THR A 52 -18.35 -22.90 -6.55
N ALA A 53 -18.46 -24.14 -7.03
CA ALA A 53 -17.37 -24.83 -7.73
C ALA A 53 -16.78 -23.98 -8.87
N GLU A 54 -17.62 -23.32 -9.65
CA GLU A 54 -17.21 -22.45 -10.76
C GLU A 54 -16.36 -21.26 -10.28
N ARG A 55 -16.79 -20.58 -9.21
CA ARG A 55 -16.06 -19.45 -8.62
C ARG A 55 -14.72 -19.89 -8.05
N MET A 56 -14.68 -21.04 -7.37
CA MET A 56 -13.44 -21.63 -6.87
C MET A 56 -12.48 -21.96 -8.02
N ASP A 57 -12.97 -22.60 -9.09
CA ASP A 57 -12.15 -23.02 -10.23
C ASP A 57 -11.55 -21.83 -10.98
N ARG A 58 -12.25 -20.70 -11.05
CA ARG A 58 -11.72 -19.44 -11.59
C ARG A 58 -10.51 -18.94 -10.81
N VAL A 59 -10.62 -18.84 -9.49
CA VAL A 59 -9.51 -18.42 -8.61
C VAL A 59 -8.34 -19.40 -8.70
N ILE A 60 -8.62 -20.70 -8.67
CA ILE A 60 -7.60 -21.76 -8.78
C ILE A 60 -6.88 -21.65 -10.13
N ALA A 61 -7.60 -21.46 -11.22
CA ALA A 61 -7.02 -21.32 -12.55
C ALA A 61 -6.12 -20.08 -12.66
N ALA A 62 -6.50 -18.96 -12.02
CA ALA A 62 -5.66 -17.77 -11.94
C ALA A 62 -4.37 -18.03 -11.15
N ALA A 63 -4.47 -18.70 -10.00
CA ALA A 63 -3.32 -19.07 -9.17
C ALA A 63 -2.34 -20.00 -9.91
N VAL A 64 -2.84 -21.05 -10.56
CA VAL A 64 -2.01 -21.98 -11.35
C VAL A 64 -1.34 -21.27 -12.52
N ARG A 65 -2.10 -20.50 -13.30
CA ARG A 65 -1.61 -19.81 -14.50
C ARG A 65 -0.51 -18.82 -14.17
N ASN A 66 -0.64 -18.13 -13.05
CA ASN A 66 0.29 -17.08 -12.64
C ASN A 66 1.31 -17.55 -11.58
N GLN A 67 1.30 -18.85 -11.23
CA GLN A 67 2.19 -19.46 -10.22
C GLN A 67 2.13 -18.77 -8.84
N VAL A 68 0.94 -18.30 -8.46
CA VAL A 68 0.69 -17.65 -7.17
C VAL A 68 0.28 -18.70 -6.14
N ALA A 69 0.97 -18.74 -5.00
CA ALA A 69 0.61 -19.62 -3.90
C ALA A 69 -0.60 -19.07 -3.13
N ILE A 70 -1.39 -19.95 -2.53
CA ILE A 70 -2.58 -19.57 -1.76
C ILE A 70 -2.34 -19.82 -0.27
N GLU A 71 -2.61 -18.81 0.56
CA GLU A 71 -2.56 -18.96 2.01
C GLU A 71 -3.70 -19.83 2.54
N ILE A 72 -3.36 -20.78 3.41
CA ILE A 72 -4.29 -21.43 4.34
C ILE A 72 -4.25 -20.67 5.66
N ASN A 73 -5.27 -19.84 5.86
CA ASN A 73 -5.44 -18.97 7.01
C ASN A 73 -6.08 -19.71 8.18
N ALA A 74 -5.34 -19.87 9.27
CA ALA A 74 -5.79 -20.64 10.42
C ALA A 74 -6.84 -19.93 11.26
N ARG A 75 -6.76 -18.60 11.38
CA ARG A 75 -7.71 -17.80 12.19
C ARG A 75 -9.10 -17.78 11.60
N TYR A 76 -9.20 -17.53 10.30
CA TYR A 76 -10.49 -17.49 9.61
C TYR A 76 -10.94 -18.86 9.11
N ARG A 77 -10.06 -19.86 9.16
CA ARG A 77 -10.28 -21.19 8.61
C ARG A 77 -10.63 -21.13 7.12
N LEU A 78 -9.84 -20.36 6.37
CA LEU A 78 -10.02 -20.10 4.94
C LEU A 78 -8.77 -20.47 4.14
N PRO A 79 -8.89 -20.87 2.87
CA PRO A 79 -10.13 -21.22 2.20
C PRO A 79 -10.69 -22.55 2.75
N SER A 80 -11.93 -22.92 2.42
CA SER A 80 -12.54 -24.16 2.90
C SER A 80 -11.76 -25.41 2.46
N LEU A 81 -11.89 -26.52 3.19
CA LEU A 81 -11.23 -27.79 2.84
C LEU A 81 -11.62 -28.28 1.42
N ALA A 82 -12.83 -27.96 0.95
CA ALA A 82 -13.29 -28.26 -0.40
C ALA A 82 -12.48 -27.49 -1.47
N PHE A 83 -12.25 -26.19 -1.23
CA PHE A 83 -11.36 -25.39 -2.08
C PHE A 83 -9.94 -25.94 -2.07
N ILE A 84 -9.38 -26.24 -0.89
CA ILE A 84 -8.00 -26.72 -0.75
C ILE A 84 -7.81 -28.05 -1.51
N LYS A 85 -8.76 -28.98 -1.41
CA LYS A 85 -8.75 -30.25 -2.17
C LYS A 85 -8.72 -30.00 -3.68
N ARG A 86 -9.55 -29.09 -4.18
CA ARG A 86 -9.60 -28.72 -5.61
C ARG A 86 -8.30 -28.05 -6.07
N ALA A 87 -7.83 -27.06 -5.31
CA ALA A 87 -6.63 -26.30 -5.60
C ALA A 87 -5.37 -27.20 -5.62
N ARG A 88 -5.25 -28.12 -4.66
CA ARG A 88 -4.19 -29.13 -4.63
C ARG A 88 -4.23 -30.02 -5.88
N ALA A 89 -5.40 -30.53 -6.25
CA ALA A 89 -5.56 -31.36 -7.44
C ALA A 89 -5.18 -30.63 -8.73
N ALA A 90 -5.34 -29.30 -8.76
CA ALA A 90 -4.92 -28.44 -9.87
C ALA A 90 -3.44 -28.03 -9.83
N GLY A 91 -2.70 -28.39 -8.77
CA GLY A 91 -1.27 -28.11 -8.63
C GLY A 91 -0.92 -26.76 -7.98
N VAL A 92 -1.88 -26.10 -7.32
CA VAL A 92 -1.62 -24.88 -6.55
C VAL A 92 -0.67 -25.19 -5.38
N LYS A 93 0.25 -24.27 -5.09
CA LYS A 93 1.11 -24.31 -3.90
C LYS A 93 0.48 -23.54 -2.75
N PHE A 94 0.77 -23.96 -1.52
CA PHE A 94 0.18 -23.35 -0.33
C PHE A 94 1.22 -22.78 0.63
N THR A 95 0.80 -21.76 1.38
CA THR A 95 1.46 -21.29 2.60
C THR A 95 0.51 -21.42 3.79
N PHE A 96 1.03 -21.34 5.01
CA PHE A 96 0.21 -21.28 6.22
C PHE A 96 0.36 -19.92 6.87
N GLY A 97 -0.75 -19.34 7.31
CA GLY A 97 -0.74 -18.06 8.02
C GLY A 97 -1.84 -18.01 9.07
N THR A 98 -1.68 -17.09 10.03
CA THR A 98 -2.55 -17.01 11.20
C THR A 98 -3.23 -15.65 11.35
N ASN A 99 -2.82 -14.65 10.56
CA ASN A 99 -3.37 -13.28 10.55
C ASN A 99 -3.51 -12.66 11.97
N ASN A 100 -2.39 -12.51 12.66
CA ASN A 100 -2.31 -12.08 14.06
C ASN A 100 -2.45 -10.56 14.18
N GLY A 101 -3.30 -10.07 15.09
CA GLY A 101 -3.50 -8.64 15.35
C GLY A 101 -2.66 -8.06 16.49
N GLY A 102 -1.95 -8.90 17.27
CA GLY A 102 -1.15 -8.48 18.40
C GLY A 102 -0.52 -9.63 19.18
N LYS A 103 0.20 -9.30 20.25
CA LYS A 103 0.96 -10.26 21.09
C LYS A 103 0.08 -11.34 21.78
N ASP A 104 -1.17 -11.01 22.05
CA ASP A 104 -2.14 -11.88 22.74
C ASP A 104 -3.02 -12.67 21.74
N ASP A 105 -2.79 -12.48 20.44
CA ASP A 105 -3.54 -13.03 19.31
C ASP A 105 -2.56 -13.71 18.33
N LEU A 106 -1.51 -14.32 18.88
CA LEU A 106 -0.57 -15.12 18.12
C LEU A 106 -1.25 -16.46 17.81
N GLY A 107 -1.81 -16.57 16.61
CA GLY A 107 -2.66 -17.68 16.22
C GLY A 107 -1.92 -19.00 16.16
N HIS A 108 -2.69 -20.06 16.43
CA HIS A 108 -2.25 -21.43 16.33
C HIS A 108 -2.55 -22.00 14.93
N LEU A 109 -1.83 -23.04 14.52
CA LEU A 109 -1.88 -23.60 13.16
C LEU A 109 -2.81 -24.83 13.02
N GLU A 110 -3.79 -25.02 13.91
CA GLU A 110 -4.61 -26.24 13.95
C GLU A 110 -5.36 -26.46 12.63
N TYR A 111 -5.90 -25.40 12.02
CA TYR A 111 -6.55 -25.54 10.72
C TYR A 111 -5.57 -25.90 9.60
N GLY A 112 -4.34 -25.40 9.66
CA GLY A 112 -3.28 -25.82 8.74
C GLY A 112 -2.97 -27.32 8.88
N LEU A 113 -2.88 -27.81 10.13
CA LEU A 113 -2.70 -29.23 10.42
C LEU A 113 -3.90 -30.08 9.98
N GLU A 114 -5.11 -29.55 10.13
CA GLU A 114 -6.34 -30.18 9.64
C GLU A 114 -6.33 -30.27 8.12
N ALA A 115 -6.02 -29.18 7.40
CA ALA A 115 -5.91 -29.15 5.95
C ALA A 115 -4.85 -30.14 5.43
N ILE A 116 -3.70 -30.27 6.12
CA ILE A 116 -2.69 -31.29 5.78
C ILE A 116 -3.29 -32.69 5.81
N ARG A 117 -4.00 -33.05 6.88
CA ARG A 117 -4.60 -34.39 7.05
C ARG A 117 -5.75 -34.61 6.07
N GLU A 118 -6.70 -33.69 6.03
CA GLU A 118 -7.96 -33.86 5.31
C GLU A 118 -7.81 -33.70 3.80
N CYS A 119 -6.90 -32.84 3.35
CA CYS A 119 -6.65 -32.59 1.93
C CYS A 119 -5.43 -33.37 1.39
N GLY A 120 -4.71 -34.08 2.26
CA GLY A 120 -3.54 -34.88 1.90
C GLY A 120 -2.35 -34.03 1.41
N LEU A 121 -2.16 -32.85 1.99
CA LEU A 121 -1.05 -31.97 1.61
C LEU A 121 0.29 -32.56 2.05
N THR A 122 1.29 -32.40 1.21
CA THR A 122 2.66 -32.83 1.46
C THR A 122 3.61 -31.64 1.33
N SER A 123 4.88 -31.81 1.68
CA SER A 123 5.90 -30.76 1.44
C SER A 123 5.98 -30.33 -0.02
N ALA A 124 5.67 -31.24 -0.96
CA ALA A 124 5.64 -30.91 -2.38
C ALA A 124 4.49 -29.94 -2.74
N ASP A 125 3.46 -29.85 -1.91
CA ASP A 125 2.32 -28.93 -2.12
C ASP A 125 2.59 -27.55 -1.49
N LEU A 126 3.70 -27.37 -0.76
CA LEU A 126 4.02 -26.12 -0.09
C LEU A 126 4.87 -25.21 -0.98
N PHE A 127 4.62 -23.92 -0.86
CA PHE A 127 5.40 -22.89 -1.52
C PHE A 127 6.76 -22.73 -0.84
N VAL A 128 7.83 -22.78 -1.63
CA VAL A 128 9.21 -22.51 -1.20
C VAL A 128 9.72 -21.29 -1.95
N PRO A 129 10.08 -20.20 -1.26
CA PRO A 129 10.66 -19.02 -1.90
C PRO A 129 11.92 -19.38 -2.71
N GLY A 130 11.93 -19.00 -3.99
CA GLY A 130 13.12 -19.14 -4.86
C GLY A 130 13.18 -20.39 -5.76
N GLU A 131 12.28 -21.37 -5.63
CA GLU A 131 12.31 -22.61 -6.42
C GLU A 131 11.52 -22.58 -7.74
N THR A 132 10.78 -21.50 -8.06
CA THR A 132 9.94 -21.45 -9.27
C THR A 132 10.74 -21.12 -10.53
N ALA A 133 11.23 -22.17 -11.20
CA ALA A 133 11.78 -22.09 -12.55
C ALA A 133 10.70 -21.62 -13.55
N GLY A 134 10.98 -20.54 -14.30
CA GLY A 134 10.12 -20.09 -15.42
C GLY A 134 9.34 -18.79 -15.21
N ARG A 135 9.66 -17.97 -14.19
CA ARG A 135 9.01 -16.67 -13.92
C ARG A 135 8.74 -15.85 -15.21
N ARG A 136 7.50 -15.37 -15.33
CA ARG A 136 7.14 -14.24 -16.21
C ARG A 136 8.07 -13.08 -15.85
N LYS A 137 8.89 -12.61 -16.80
CA LYS A 137 9.73 -11.43 -16.57
C LYS A 137 8.80 -10.30 -16.15
N ARG A 138 8.98 -9.79 -14.93
CA ARG A 138 8.31 -8.59 -14.43
C ARG A 138 8.33 -7.53 -15.54
N PRO A 139 7.25 -6.76 -15.79
CA PRO A 139 7.41 -5.52 -16.52
C PRO A 139 8.53 -4.78 -15.80
N LYS A 140 9.66 -4.56 -16.48
CA LYS A 140 10.72 -3.75 -15.90
C LYS A 140 10.08 -2.38 -15.66
N LEU A 141 9.86 -2.00 -14.40
CA LEU A 141 9.95 -0.58 -14.06
C LEU A 141 11.24 -0.09 -14.73
N ALA A 142 11.16 1.01 -15.46
CA ALA A 142 12.29 1.53 -16.22
C ALA A 142 13.56 1.46 -15.37
N ASP A 143 14.48 0.61 -15.80
CA ASP A 143 15.72 0.29 -15.12
C ASP A 143 16.62 1.53 -15.23
N HIS A 144 16.53 2.39 -14.23
CA HIS A 144 17.26 3.65 -14.17
C HIS A 144 18.53 3.57 -13.31
N SER A 145 18.93 2.39 -12.82
CA SER A 145 20.17 2.21 -12.07
C SER A 145 21.09 1.19 -12.74
N GLY A 146 22.13 1.71 -13.39
CA GLY A 146 23.28 0.90 -13.81
C GLY A 146 24.05 0.39 -12.59
N ASN A 147 23.56 -0.71 -11.99
CA ASN A 147 24.27 -1.72 -11.18
C ASN A 147 23.34 -2.59 -10.30
N GLY A 148 22.00 -2.48 -10.42
CA GLY A 148 21.08 -3.31 -9.62
C GLY A 148 21.00 -2.96 -8.13
N GLN A 149 21.62 -1.85 -7.71
CA GLN A 149 21.45 -1.26 -6.38
C GLN A 149 20.48 -0.07 -6.48
N SER A 150 19.55 0.02 -5.53
CA SER A 150 18.58 1.11 -5.39
C SER A 150 18.91 1.97 -4.17
N ILE A 151 18.39 3.20 -4.13
CA ILE A 151 18.41 4.02 -2.91
C ILE A 151 17.02 4.02 -2.29
N ALA A 152 16.93 3.69 -1.01
CA ALA A 152 15.72 3.86 -0.20
C ALA A 152 15.84 5.14 0.64
N TYR A 153 14.78 5.94 0.64
CA TYR A 153 14.65 7.14 1.47
C TYR A 153 13.66 6.90 2.59
N VAL A 154 14.04 7.27 3.81
CA VAL A 154 13.24 7.09 5.02
C VAL A 154 12.92 8.44 5.64
N GLY A 155 11.63 8.78 5.61
CA GLY A 155 11.07 9.92 6.32
C GLY A 155 10.93 9.64 7.83
N THR A 156 10.91 10.68 8.65
CA THR A 156 10.90 10.56 10.11
C THR A 156 10.16 11.72 10.79
N TYR A 157 9.81 11.54 12.06
CA TYR A 157 9.51 12.66 12.96
C TYR A 157 10.78 13.10 13.69
N THR A 158 11.01 14.41 13.77
CA THR A 158 12.26 14.97 14.35
C THR A 158 12.18 15.29 15.85
N GLY A 159 11.05 15.00 16.51
CA GLY A 159 10.82 15.33 17.92
C GLY A 159 11.68 14.53 18.92
N THR A 160 12.25 13.39 18.53
CA THR A 160 12.97 12.47 19.42
C THR A 160 14.41 12.19 18.98
N GLY A 161 15.05 13.14 18.27
CA GLY A 161 16.48 13.09 17.93
C GLY A 161 16.80 12.70 16.48
N SER A 162 15.79 12.39 15.65
CA SER A 162 15.96 12.33 14.19
C SER A 162 16.24 13.73 13.62
N ARG A 163 17.07 13.81 12.57
CA ARG A 163 17.42 15.07 11.90
C ARG A 163 16.61 15.37 10.63
N GLY A 164 15.92 14.39 10.07
CA GLY A 164 15.18 14.56 8.82
C GLY A 164 15.07 13.28 8.00
N ILE A 165 15.52 13.33 6.74
CA ILE A 165 15.43 12.22 5.78
C ILE A 165 16.74 11.43 5.79
N TYR A 166 16.64 10.11 5.86
CA TYR A 166 17.78 9.20 5.83
C TYR A 166 17.80 8.40 4.53
N GLY A 167 19.00 8.15 4.00
CA GLY A 167 19.22 7.35 2.80
C GLY A 167 19.85 6.00 3.13
N PHE A 168 19.49 4.98 2.36
CA PHE A 168 20.09 3.65 2.42
C PHE A 168 20.36 3.15 1.00
N ARG A 169 21.52 2.54 0.77
CA ARG A 169 21.66 1.65 -0.39
C ARG A 169 20.89 0.38 -0.07
N PHE A 170 20.09 -0.08 -1.02
CA PHE A 170 19.25 -1.24 -0.90
C PHE A 170 19.54 -2.19 -2.05
N ASP A 171 19.93 -3.41 -1.72
CA ASP A 171 20.03 -4.50 -2.67
C ASP A 171 18.69 -5.26 -2.69
N PRO A 172 17.87 -5.12 -3.74
CA PRO A 172 16.58 -5.80 -3.82
C PRO A 172 16.69 -7.31 -3.97
N ALA A 173 17.84 -7.86 -4.36
CA ALA A 173 18.03 -9.30 -4.51
C ALA A 173 18.27 -9.99 -3.16
N SER A 174 19.07 -9.37 -2.28
CA SER A 174 19.41 -9.94 -0.97
C SER A 174 18.61 -9.34 0.19
N GLY A 175 18.01 -8.16 -0.02
CA GLY A 175 17.40 -7.36 1.04
C GLY A 175 18.41 -6.60 1.92
N ALA A 176 19.70 -6.67 1.59
CA ALA A 176 20.74 -5.98 2.36
C ALA A 176 20.61 -4.46 2.25
N THR A 177 20.88 -3.77 3.37
CA THR A 177 20.85 -2.32 3.46
C THR A 177 22.17 -1.76 3.98
N GLU A 178 22.65 -0.68 3.37
CA GLU A 178 23.82 0.07 3.82
C GLU A 178 23.39 1.52 4.10
N PRO A 179 23.56 2.03 5.33
CA PRO A 179 23.16 3.39 5.66
C PRO A 179 24.05 4.43 4.98
N LEU A 180 23.43 5.42 4.32
CA LEU A 180 24.10 6.63 3.84
C LEU A 180 24.10 7.75 4.89
N GLY A 181 23.30 7.58 5.96
CA GLY A 181 23.09 8.58 6.99
C GLY A 181 21.98 9.57 6.65
N CYS A 182 21.98 10.72 7.32
CA CYS A 182 21.03 11.80 7.08
C CYS A 182 21.39 12.49 5.75
N VAL A 183 20.49 12.42 4.77
CA VAL A 183 20.69 12.95 3.42
C VAL A 183 19.99 14.28 3.18
N ALA A 184 19.06 14.68 4.06
CA ALA A 184 18.50 16.03 4.15
C ALA A 184 18.01 16.32 5.57
N GLU A 185 18.40 17.47 6.12
CA GLU A 185 17.88 17.95 7.41
C GLU A 185 16.62 18.78 7.18
N MET A 186 15.51 18.38 7.81
CA MET A 186 14.24 19.12 7.81
C MET A 186 13.34 18.65 8.94
N ALA A 187 12.41 19.50 9.38
CA ALA A 187 11.49 19.17 10.45
C ALA A 187 10.40 18.20 9.99
N SER A 188 10.24 17.10 10.73
CA SER A 188 9.20 16.08 10.57
C SER A 188 8.84 15.70 9.12
N PRO A 189 9.79 15.19 8.31
CA PRO A 189 9.51 14.62 6.99
C PRO A 189 8.76 13.29 7.08
N SER A 190 7.49 13.31 7.48
CA SER A 190 6.72 12.09 7.76
C SER A 190 6.29 11.32 6.51
N PHE A 191 6.24 11.97 5.35
CA PHE A 191 5.85 11.36 4.08
C PHE A 191 6.65 11.90 2.89
N LEU A 192 7.03 11.01 1.98
CA LEU A 192 7.88 11.31 0.83
C LEU A 192 7.23 10.77 -0.45
N ALA A 193 7.46 11.44 -1.59
CA ALA A 193 7.20 10.89 -2.92
C ALA A 193 8.33 11.25 -3.87
N ILE A 194 8.58 10.38 -4.84
CA ILE A 194 9.57 10.59 -5.89
C ILE A 194 8.83 10.97 -7.17
N HIS A 195 9.32 12.00 -7.85
CA HIS A 195 8.80 12.41 -9.15
C HIS A 195 8.92 11.26 -10.17
N PRO A 196 7.96 11.06 -11.11
CA PRO A 196 7.99 9.96 -12.08
C PRO A 196 9.31 9.78 -12.87
N ASN A 197 9.99 10.89 -13.17
CA ASN A 197 11.31 10.87 -13.83
C ASN A 197 12.50 10.43 -12.94
N GLY A 198 12.29 10.20 -11.65
CA GLY A 198 13.31 9.77 -10.68
C GLY A 198 14.42 10.79 -10.40
N ARG A 199 14.23 12.08 -10.71
CA ARG A 199 15.22 13.14 -10.49
C ARG A 199 14.96 13.99 -9.26
N PHE A 200 13.72 13.99 -8.77
CA PHE A 200 13.27 14.84 -7.68
C PHE A 200 12.55 14.04 -6.61
N LEU A 201 12.70 14.46 -5.37
CA LEU A 201 11.99 13.94 -4.21
C LEU A 201 11.24 15.09 -3.54
N TYR A 202 10.00 14.83 -3.17
CA TYR A 202 9.15 15.75 -2.42
C TYR A 202 8.88 15.19 -1.04
N ALA A 203 8.87 16.07 -0.04
CA ALA A 203 8.60 15.71 1.34
C ALA A 203 7.60 16.68 1.96
N VAL A 204 6.63 16.16 2.72
CA VAL A 204 5.88 16.99 3.66
C VAL A 204 6.82 17.37 4.81
N GLY A 205 6.71 18.56 5.34
CA GLY A 205 7.13 18.89 6.69
C GLY A 205 5.88 18.99 7.53
N GLU A 206 5.62 17.97 8.35
CA GLU A 206 4.42 17.86 9.18
C GLU A 206 4.51 18.81 10.37
N THR A 207 4.39 20.10 10.07
CA THR A 207 4.43 21.21 11.02
C THR A 207 3.12 21.99 10.93
N SER A 208 2.83 22.76 11.98
CA SER A 208 1.62 23.58 12.06
C SER A 208 1.86 25.06 11.70
N GLU A 209 3.11 25.45 11.51
CA GLU A 209 3.49 26.81 11.12
C GLU A 209 4.56 26.80 10.03
N PHE A 210 4.38 27.69 9.05
CA PHE A 210 5.37 27.98 8.01
C PHE A 210 5.36 29.49 7.71
N ARG A 211 6.52 30.13 7.88
CA ARG A 211 6.71 31.58 7.65
C ARG A 211 5.67 32.44 8.40
N GLY A 212 5.35 32.07 9.65
CA GLY A 212 4.41 32.79 10.51
C GLY A 212 2.92 32.61 10.15
N LYS A 213 2.58 31.67 9.28
CA LYS A 213 1.20 31.30 8.91
C LYS A 213 0.86 29.89 9.40
N PRO A 214 -0.42 29.60 9.71
CA PRO A 214 -0.88 28.27 10.13
C PRO A 214 -0.90 27.30 8.93
N ALA A 215 0.27 26.87 8.51
CA ALA A 215 0.50 25.99 7.38
C ALA A 215 1.67 25.05 7.67
N GLY A 216 1.70 23.90 7.03
CA GLY A 216 2.90 23.06 6.98
C GLY A 216 3.78 23.40 5.79
N VAL A 217 4.78 22.54 5.57
CA VAL A 217 5.81 22.74 4.54
C VAL A 217 5.71 21.65 3.48
N LEU A 218 5.89 22.02 2.21
CA LEU A 218 6.17 21.10 1.12
C LEU A 218 7.57 21.40 0.62
N SER A 219 8.49 20.43 0.71
CA SER A 219 9.89 20.62 0.31
C SER A 219 10.21 19.84 -0.95
N ALA A 220 10.91 20.46 -1.90
CA ALA A 220 11.41 19.82 -3.11
C ALA A 220 12.92 19.66 -3.05
N PHE A 221 13.40 18.47 -3.39
CA PHE A 221 14.81 18.12 -3.41
C PHE A 221 15.20 17.55 -4.78
N ARG A 222 16.40 17.87 -5.24
CA ARG A 222 17.07 17.17 -6.32
C ARG A 222 17.79 15.95 -5.76
N ILE A 223 17.63 14.81 -6.43
CA ILE A 223 18.31 13.56 -6.10
C ILE A 223 19.69 13.55 -6.76
N GLU A 224 20.75 13.50 -5.93
CA GLU A 224 22.13 13.37 -6.39
C GLU A 224 22.43 11.89 -6.69
N ARG A 225 22.20 11.45 -7.94
CA ARG A 225 22.22 10.03 -8.34
C ARG A 225 23.48 9.25 -7.95
N ALA A 226 24.64 9.91 -7.90
CA ALA A 226 25.91 9.24 -7.56
C ALA A 226 25.98 8.85 -6.07
N THR A 227 25.43 9.69 -5.19
CA THR A 227 25.58 9.56 -3.73
C THR A 227 24.30 9.14 -3.03
N GLY A 228 23.14 9.34 -3.66
CA GLY A 228 21.84 9.26 -3.01
C GLY A 228 21.51 10.50 -2.16
N GLY A 229 22.35 11.54 -2.16
CA GLY A 229 22.12 12.77 -1.43
C GLY A 229 20.92 13.57 -1.95
N LEU A 230 20.36 14.44 -1.11
CA LEU A 230 19.24 15.31 -1.47
C LEU A 230 19.66 16.78 -1.35
N THR A 231 19.61 17.50 -2.46
CA THR A 231 19.87 18.96 -2.47
C THR A 231 18.54 19.70 -2.49
N LEU A 232 18.27 20.52 -1.47
CA LEU A 232 17.05 21.34 -1.41
C LEU A 232 16.98 22.27 -2.63
N ILE A 233 15.84 22.27 -3.31
CA ILE A 233 15.52 23.19 -4.41
C ILE A 233 14.76 24.39 -3.84
N ASN A 234 13.57 24.14 -3.31
CA ASN A 234 12.76 25.15 -2.63
C ASN A 234 11.76 24.52 -1.64
N GLN A 235 11.02 25.40 -0.97
CA GLN A 235 9.91 25.03 -0.10
C GLN A 235 8.68 25.87 -0.44
N ALA A 236 7.51 25.25 -0.42
CA ALA A 236 6.21 25.86 -0.61
C ALA A 236 5.32 25.63 0.64
N SER A 237 4.29 26.48 0.77
CA SER A 237 3.24 26.34 1.78
C SER A 237 2.31 25.19 1.41
N SER A 238 1.87 24.40 2.39
CA SER A 238 0.75 23.45 2.19
C SER A 238 -0.63 24.11 2.34
N GLU A 239 -0.67 25.43 2.58
CA GLU A 239 -1.88 26.26 2.84
C GLU A 239 -2.76 25.81 4.03
N GLY A 240 -2.39 24.73 4.71
CA GLY A 240 -3.03 24.23 5.92
C GLY A 240 -2.06 23.46 6.81
N PRO A 241 -2.28 23.40 8.13
CA PRO A 241 -1.33 22.82 9.07
C PRO A 241 -1.33 21.29 9.04
N GLY A 242 -0.18 20.70 9.37
CA GLY A 242 0.01 19.26 9.52
C GLY A 242 -0.19 18.44 8.23
N PRO A 243 0.52 18.75 7.13
CA PRO A 243 0.52 17.90 5.95
C PRO A 243 1.11 16.52 6.31
N CYS A 244 0.35 15.46 6.05
CA CYS A 244 0.68 14.10 6.45
C CYS A 244 0.88 13.14 5.27
N HIS A 245 0.50 13.57 4.06
CA HIS A 245 0.58 12.78 2.85
C HIS A 245 0.75 13.70 1.65
N LEU A 246 1.53 13.27 0.65
CA LEU A 246 1.60 13.92 -0.64
C LEU A 246 1.67 12.89 -1.78
N ALA A 247 1.24 13.32 -2.97
CA ALA A 247 1.30 12.51 -4.18
C ALA A 247 1.65 13.40 -5.38
N VAL A 248 2.42 12.85 -6.31
CA VAL A 248 2.74 13.50 -7.59
C VAL A 248 1.88 12.84 -8.66
N ASP A 249 1.30 13.64 -9.54
CA ASP A 249 0.49 13.13 -10.63
C ASP A 249 1.35 12.34 -11.64
N HIS A 250 0.71 11.50 -12.45
CA HIS A 250 1.46 10.63 -13.38
C HIS A 250 2.25 11.40 -14.45
N THR A 251 1.91 12.66 -14.73
CA THR A 251 2.66 13.51 -15.66
C THR A 251 3.84 14.23 -15.01
N GLY A 252 3.87 14.34 -13.68
CA GLY A 252 4.93 15.02 -12.93
C GLY A 252 4.80 16.55 -12.89
N HIS A 253 3.62 17.10 -13.20
CA HIS A 253 3.39 18.53 -13.27
C HIS A 253 2.61 19.08 -12.07
N VAL A 254 2.01 18.22 -11.25
CA VAL A 254 1.22 18.61 -10.09
C VAL A 254 1.57 17.74 -8.89
N LEU A 255 1.75 18.39 -7.74
CA LEU A 255 1.81 17.75 -6.44
C LEU A 255 0.54 18.08 -5.65
N LEU A 256 -0.04 17.07 -5.02
CA LEU A 256 -1.11 17.23 -4.05
C LEU A 256 -0.61 16.91 -2.65
N ALA A 257 -1.16 17.58 -1.64
CA ALA A 257 -0.90 17.25 -0.24
C ALA A 257 -2.19 17.30 0.59
N ALA A 258 -2.30 16.37 1.55
CA ALA A 258 -3.39 16.30 2.52
C ALA A 258 -2.93 16.81 3.89
N ASN A 259 -3.63 17.81 4.41
CA ASN A 259 -3.38 18.48 5.67
C ASN A 259 -4.28 17.89 6.75
N TYR A 260 -3.73 17.00 7.58
CA TYR A 260 -4.46 16.35 8.66
C TYR A 260 -4.85 17.34 9.75
N GLY A 261 -3.94 18.23 10.12
CA GLY A 261 -4.16 19.22 11.18
C GLY A 261 -5.22 20.27 10.84
N GLY A 262 -5.39 20.57 9.55
CA GLY A 262 -6.37 21.55 9.05
C GLY A 262 -7.63 20.97 8.42
N GLY A 263 -7.63 19.68 8.07
CA GLY A 263 -8.74 19.06 7.35
C GLY A 263 -8.89 19.60 5.92
N SER A 264 -7.81 19.65 5.15
CA SER A 264 -7.81 20.25 3.82
C SER A 264 -6.86 19.56 2.85
N VAL A 265 -7.03 19.84 1.56
CA VAL A 265 -6.12 19.40 0.49
C VAL A 265 -5.65 20.61 -0.31
N VAL A 266 -4.40 20.57 -0.74
CA VAL A 266 -3.78 21.60 -1.60
C VAL A 266 -3.21 20.96 -2.86
N ALA A 267 -3.26 21.70 -3.97
CA ALA A 267 -2.55 21.40 -5.20
C ALA A 267 -1.51 22.48 -5.49
N VAL A 268 -0.27 22.07 -5.77
CA VAL A 268 0.83 22.95 -6.16
C VAL A 268 1.40 22.48 -7.50
N PRO A 269 1.70 23.38 -8.44
CA PRO A 269 2.37 23.02 -9.69
C PRO A 269 3.83 22.67 -9.45
N ILE A 270 4.36 21.76 -10.26
CA ILE A 270 5.77 21.40 -10.31
C ILE A 270 6.38 22.04 -11.58
N HIS A 271 7.43 22.83 -11.41
CA HIS A 271 8.18 23.43 -12.51
C HIS A 271 9.18 22.44 -13.13
N GLU A 272 9.67 22.72 -14.34
CA GLU A 272 10.58 21.82 -15.07
C GLU A 272 11.89 21.50 -14.33
N ASP A 273 12.35 22.42 -13.48
CA ASP A 273 13.54 22.25 -12.65
C ASP A 273 13.27 21.44 -11.36
N GLY A 274 12.02 20.99 -11.16
CA GLY A 274 11.55 20.24 -10.01
C GLY A 274 11.08 21.10 -8.85
N SER A 275 11.18 22.44 -8.92
CA SER A 275 10.71 23.35 -7.87
C SER A 275 9.18 23.39 -7.79
N LEU A 276 8.65 23.67 -6.60
CA LEU A 276 7.22 23.83 -6.36
C LEU A 276 6.81 25.29 -6.55
N GLY A 277 5.71 25.52 -7.29
CA GLY A 277 5.11 26.84 -7.40
C GLY A 277 4.16 27.18 -6.24
N GLU A 278 3.43 28.29 -6.39
CA GLU A 278 2.36 28.65 -5.45
C GLU A 278 1.13 27.75 -5.62
N ALA A 279 0.36 27.57 -4.55
CA ALA A 279 -0.84 26.75 -4.58
C ALA A 279 -1.81 27.22 -5.67
N SER A 280 -2.15 26.30 -6.59
CA SER A 280 -3.12 26.55 -7.66
C SER A 280 -4.55 26.21 -7.22
N CYS A 281 -4.70 25.37 -6.19
CA CYS A 281 -5.98 25.00 -5.61
C CYS A 281 -5.82 24.68 -4.12
N PHE A 282 -6.82 25.05 -3.33
CA PHE A 282 -6.95 24.67 -1.92
C PHE A 282 -8.40 24.36 -1.63
N ILE A 283 -8.67 23.20 -1.03
CA ILE A 283 -10.00 22.71 -0.71
C ILE A 283 -10.07 22.42 0.79
N GLN A 284 -10.86 23.23 1.49
CA GLN A 284 -11.18 23.01 2.89
C GLN A 284 -12.33 22.00 3.00
N HIS A 285 -12.13 20.91 3.73
CA HIS A 285 -13.21 19.98 4.06
C HIS A 285 -14.05 20.51 5.21
N ARG A 286 -15.26 19.97 5.36
CA ARG A 286 -16.23 20.33 6.40
C ARG A 286 -16.99 19.09 6.85
N GLY A 287 -17.35 19.02 8.14
CA GLY A 287 -18.16 17.96 8.71
C GLY A 287 -17.52 17.35 9.95
N SER A 288 -18.14 16.29 10.44
CA SER A 288 -17.74 15.50 11.60
C SER A 288 -18.44 14.13 11.53
N SER A 289 -18.00 13.18 12.35
CA SER A 289 -18.57 11.83 12.39
C SER A 289 -18.68 11.28 13.81
N VAL A 290 -19.05 10.01 13.93
CA VAL A 290 -19.54 9.39 15.17
C VAL A 290 -18.46 9.20 16.24
N ASN A 291 -17.17 9.17 15.90
CA ASN A 291 -16.10 9.01 16.89
C ASN A 291 -15.77 10.36 17.57
N PRO A 292 -16.16 10.56 18.83
CA PRO A 292 -16.00 11.85 19.50
C PRO A 292 -14.55 12.18 19.84
N GLN A 293 -13.60 11.24 19.72
CA GLN A 293 -12.18 11.51 19.99
C GLN A 293 -11.38 11.82 18.72
N ARG A 294 -11.86 11.39 17.55
CA ARG A 294 -11.09 11.41 16.30
C ARG A 294 -11.78 12.12 15.15
N GLN A 295 -13.09 12.38 15.25
CA GLN A 295 -13.93 12.82 14.14
C GLN A 295 -14.81 14.02 14.52
N GLN A 296 -14.30 14.90 15.39
CA GLN A 296 -15.01 16.14 15.74
C GLN A 296 -14.93 17.21 14.64
N ALA A 297 -13.97 17.06 13.73
CA ALA A 297 -13.69 17.95 12.61
C ALA A 297 -12.98 17.16 11.49
N PRO A 298 -12.86 17.72 10.28
CA PRO A 298 -12.19 17.06 9.16
C PRO A 298 -10.69 16.88 9.40
N HIS A 299 -10.16 15.77 8.89
CA HIS A 299 -8.78 15.31 8.98
C HIS A 299 -8.37 14.57 7.70
N ALA A 300 -8.20 15.32 6.61
CA ALA A 300 -7.69 14.78 5.34
C ALA A 300 -6.36 14.07 5.56
N HIS A 301 -6.32 12.76 5.27
CA HIS A 301 -5.20 11.89 5.65
C HIS A 301 -4.46 11.27 4.46
N SER A 302 -5.12 11.13 3.31
CA SER A 302 -4.47 10.65 2.09
C SER A 302 -5.11 11.30 0.88
N VAL A 303 -4.29 11.45 -0.16
CA VAL A 303 -4.64 12.02 -1.45
C VAL A 303 -3.94 11.22 -2.53
N ASN A 304 -4.71 10.68 -3.48
CA ASN A 304 -4.22 9.78 -4.52
C ASN A 304 -4.83 10.15 -5.86
N PHE A 305 -4.05 10.02 -6.93
CA PHE A 305 -4.56 10.09 -8.28
C PHE A 305 -5.17 8.76 -8.69
N SER A 306 -6.28 8.79 -9.44
CA SER A 306 -6.80 7.59 -10.09
C SER A 306 -5.79 7.03 -11.09
N PRO A 307 -5.81 5.72 -11.39
CA PRO A 307 -4.87 5.12 -12.34
C PRO A 307 -4.80 5.79 -13.71
N ASP A 308 -5.93 6.35 -14.18
CA ASP A 308 -6.04 7.09 -15.44
C ASP A 308 -5.68 8.58 -15.33
N ASN A 309 -5.22 9.05 -14.15
CA ASN A 309 -4.87 10.42 -13.82
C ASN A 309 -6.00 11.46 -14.01
N ARG A 310 -7.27 11.02 -14.04
CA ARG A 310 -8.43 11.89 -14.28
C ARG A 310 -9.12 12.38 -13.02
N PHE A 311 -8.99 11.64 -11.92
CA PHE A 311 -9.63 11.94 -10.65
C PHE A 311 -8.63 11.96 -9.52
N VAL A 312 -9.00 12.66 -8.45
CA VAL A 312 -8.28 12.66 -7.18
C VAL A 312 -9.20 12.04 -6.14
N LEU A 313 -8.70 11.02 -5.44
CA LEU A 313 -9.38 10.39 -4.31
C LEU A 313 -8.75 10.91 -3.02
N VAL A 314 -9.58 11.46 -2.13
CA VAL A 314 -9.15 11.99 -0.85
C VAL A 314 -9.88 11.25 0.25
N THR A 315 -9.13 10.69 1.21
CA THR A 315 -9.71 10.09 2.41
C THR A 315 -9.63 11.10 3.54
N ASP A 316 -10.78 11.46 4.09
CA ASP A 316 -10.88 12.27 5.30
C ASP A 316 -11.19 11.37 6.48
N LEU A 317 -10.30 11.32 7.47
CA LEU A 317 -10.50 10.52 8.67
C LEU A 317 -11.63 11.08 9.54
N GLY A 318 -11.83 12.39 9.50
CA GLY A 318 -12.63 13.16 10.44
C GLY A 318 -14.11 13.29 10.11
N THR A 319 -14.53 12.93 8.89
CA THR A 319 -15.89 13.13 8.36
C THR A 319 -16.49 11.85 7.82
#